data_AF-A0A3B8ZKM4-F1
#
_entry.id   AF-A0A3B8ZKM4-F1
#
_cell.length_a   1.000
_cell.length_b   1.000
_cell.length_c   1.000
_cell.angle_alpha   90.00
_cell.angle_beta   90.00
_cell.angle_gamma   90.00
#
_symmetry.space_group_name_H-M   'P 1'
#
loop_
_entity.id
_entity.type
_entity.pdbx_description
1 polymer ?
#
loop_
_entity_poly.entity_id
_entity_poly.type
_entity_poly.pdbx_seq_one_letter_code
_entity_poly.pdbx_strand_id
1 'polypeptide(L)'
;MTKSDSTNRSSQTHPLDSMDDWEQDLLERYPEPQLVRSQNVSQQTDSFRNYAAQARPSVREFYRLNHRYQTVDFVRSKHAEFLTLSRRSMGSWEAMEYLNQLVDDSDPDIDLPQIEHLLQTAEAIRADGRPDWFILAGLVHDLGKILCLWGDAQWAVVGDTFPVGCRWSPRIVFYEAFADNPDHQVELYQTENGIYQSGCGLDQLMLSWGHDEYMYHVARDYLPSPALAMIRYHSCYPIHRESAYGHLLKQQDAELLKWVVDFNQYDLYTKRDQRMDVAGLRPYYEDLIARYFPPKIKW
;
A
#
# COMPACT_ATOMS: atom_id res chain seq x y z
N MET A 1 35.53 -44.94 21.71
CA MET A 1 34.27 -45.71 21.56
C MET A 1 33.52 -45.47 22.85
N THR A 2 32.44 -44.69 22.95
CA THR A 2 31.20 -44.50 22.15
C THR A 2 30.63 -43.10 22.50
N LYS A 3 30.39 -42.18 21.55
CA LYS A 3 29.10 -41.84 20.87
C LYS A 3 27.88 -41.75 21.81
N SER A 4 27.38 -40.53 22.07
CA SER A 4 26.11 -39.93 21.57
C SER A 4 24.88 -40.41 22.38
N ASP A 5 23.94 -39.60 22.85
CA ASP A 5 23.13 -38.62 22.12
C ASP A 5 22.71 -37.44 23.01
N SER A 6 22.85 -36.21 22.49
CA SER A 6 22.03 -35.07 22.88
C SER A 6 20.95 -34.89 21.81
N THR A 7 19.69 -35.13 22.17
CA THR A 7 18.54 -34.87 21.31
C THR A 7 18.30 -33.36 21.23
N ASN A 8 18.74 -32.77 20.12
CA ASN A 8 18.42 -31.41 19.74
C ASN A 8 16.95 -31.38 19.26
N ARG A 9 16.02 -30.93 20.12
CA ARG A 9 14.64 -30.61 19.68
C ARG A 9 14.68 -29.23 19.03
N SER A 10 14.67 -29.22 17.70
CA SER A 10 14.31 -28.06 16.89
C SER A 10 12.91 -27.58 17.30
N SER A 11 12.83 -26.40 17.91
CA SER A 11 11.57 -25.67 18.07
C SER A 11 11.14 -25.15 16.69
N GLN A 12 10.32 -25.92 16.00
CA GLN A 12 9.49 -25.40 14.92
C GLN A 12 8.51 -24.41 15.55
N THR A 13 8.63 -23.13 15.20
CA THR A 13 7.61 -22.13 15.50
C THR A 13 6.41 -22.41 14.60
N HIS A 14 5.36 -23.00 15.18
CA HIS A 14 4.08 -23.19 14.52
C HIS A 14 3.42 -21.81 14.29
N PRO A 15 2.83 -21.55 13.11
CA PRO A 15 1.92 -20.42 12.92
C PRO A 15 0.72 -20.54 13.87
N LEU A 16 0.22 -19.44 14.42
CA LEU A 16 -0.91 -19.41 15.34
C LEU A 16 -2.13 -20.11 14.71
N ASP A 17 -2.66 -21.13 15.39
CA ASP A 17 -3.61 -22.10 14.83
C ASP A 17 -5.10 -21.63 14.91
N SER A 18 -5.38 -20.42 15.43
CA SER A 18 -6.76 -19.91 15.55
C SER A 18 -6.89 -18.38 15.42
N MET A 19 -8.09 -17.89 15.07
CA MET A 19 -8.41 -16.46 14.96
C MET A 19 -8.29 -15.74 16.32
N ASP A 20 -8.63 -16.43 17.41
CA ASP A 20 -8.54 -15.90 18.77
C ASP A 20 -7.07 -15.72 19.18
N ASP A 21 -6.18 -16.64 18.77
CA ASP A 21 -4.74 -16.53 19.02
C ASP A 21 -4.08 -15.38 18.23
N TRP A 22 -4.64 -15.05 17.05
CA TRP A 22 -4.18 -13.92 16.23
C TRP A 22 -4.65 -12.57 16.77
N GLU A 23 -5.92 -12.48 17.21
CA GLU A 23 -6.44 -11.29 17.91
C GLU A 23 -5.69 -11.07 19.23
N GLN A 24 -5.36 -12.14 19.96
CA GLN A 24 -4.58 -12.08 21.19
C GLN A 24 -3.12 -11.67 20.94
N ASP A 25 -2.43 -12.19 19.91
CA ASP A 25 -1.06 -11.79 19.54
C ASP A 25 -1.01 -10.31 19.09
N LEU A 26 -2.04 -9.84 18.37
CA LEU A 26 -2.19 -8.43 18.05
C LEU A 26 -2.47 -7.56 19.28
N LEU A 27 -3.33 -7.99 20.19
CA LEU A 27 -3.62 -7.31 21.46
C LEU A 27 -2.42 -7.34 22.43
N GLU A 28 -1.57 -8.37 22.39
CA GLU A 28 -0.34 -8.45 23.17
C GLU A 28 0.76 -7.55 22.62
N ARG A 29 0.94 -7.53 21.29
CA ARG A 29 1.91 -6.65 20.63
C ARG A 29 1.44 -5.19 20.59
N TYR A 30 0.13 -4.99 20.55
CA TYR A 30 -0.54 -3.71 20.41
C TYR A 30 -1.85 -3.68 21.23
N PRO A 31 -1.77 -3.58 22.56
CA PRO A 31 -2.97 -3.43 23.39
C PRO A 31 -3.74 -2.19 22.93
N GLU A 32 -5.06 -2.33 22.72
CA GLU A 32 -5.93 -1.26 22.21
C GLU A 32 -5.61 0.07 22.91
N PRO A 33 -5.48 1.19 22.16
CA PRO A 33 -5.29 2.46 22.81
C PRO A 33 -6.61 2.96 23.42
N GLN A 34 -6.81 2.66 24.70
CA GLN A 34 -6.66 3.80 25.60
C GLN A 34 -5.19 4.18 25.52
N LEU A 35 -4.88 5.08 24.58
CA LEU A 35 -3.59 5.74 24.33
C LEU A 35 -2.69 5.68 25.57
N VAL A 36 -1.87 4.63 25.69
CA VAL A 36 -0.84 4.59 26.72
C VAL A 36 0.26 5.49 26.20
N ARG A 37 0.13 6.75 26.61
CA ARG A 37 1.12 7.81 26.58
C ARG A 37 2.48 7.28 27.02
N SER A 38 3.27 6.77 26.08
CA SER A 38 4.71 6.95 26.16
C SER A 38 4.94 8.44 25.97
N GLN A 39 5.49 9.10 27.00
CA GLN A 39 5.52 10.56 27.10
C GLN A 39 6.32 11.26 25.97
N ASN A 40 6.92 10.51 25.04
CA ASN A 40 7.65 11.04 23.89
C ASN A 40 7.18 10.54 22.50
N VAL A 41 6.33 9.51 22.37
CA VAL A 41 5.84 9.04 21.04
C VAL A 41 4.48 9.65 20.69
N SER A 42 3.66 9.99 21.70
CA SER A 42 2.31 10.55 21.50
C SER A 42 2.25 11.89 20.76
N GLN A 43 3.33 12.67 20.72
CA GLN A 43 3.37 13.91 19.95
C GLN A 43 3.71 13.70 18.46
N GLN A 44 4.28 12.55 18.09
CA GLN A 44 4.78 12.29 16.74
C GLN A 44 3.78 11.49 15.90
N THR A 45 2.89 10.70 16.51
CA THR A 45 1.82 9.98 15.79
C THR A 45 0.66 10.88 15.37
N ASP A 46 0.37 11.94 16.14
CA ASP A 46 -0.70 12.92 15.85
C ASP A 46 -0.36 13.88 14.69
N SER A 47 0.87 13.88 14.19
CA SER A 47 1.29 14.75 13.06
C SER A 47 1.21 14.10 11.69
N PHE A 48 1.16 12.76 11.59
CA PHE A 48 1.09 12.05 10.31
C PHE A 48 -0.30 12.14 9.69
N ARG A 49 -0.36 12.35 8.36
CA ARG A 49 -1.63 12.50 7.60
C ARG A 49 -2.55 13.62 8.14
N ASN A 50 -1.98 14.74 8.56
CA ASN A 50 -2.75 15.89 9.01
C ASN A 50 -3.29 16.71 7.82
N TYR A 51 -4.53 16.42 7.42
CA TYR A 51 -5.25 17.13 6.35
C TYR A 51 -6.13 18.29 6.83
N ALA A 52 -5.95 18.76 8.08
CA ALA A 52 -6.71 19.87 8.63
C ALA A 52 -6.46 21.20 7.86
N ALA A 53 -7.07 22.29 8.30
CA ALA A 53 -7.03 23.61 7.62
C ALA A 53 -5.61 24.17 7.31
N GLN A 54 -4.55 23.55 7.83
CA GLN A 54 -3.14 23.89 7.58
C GLN A 54 -2.45 22.97 6.54
N ALA A 55 -3.16 22.06 5.87
CA ALA A 55 -2.58 21.23 4.81
C ALA A 55 -1.90 22.11 3.75
N ARG A 56 -0.70 21.69 3.30
CA ARG A 56 0.09 22.42 2.30
C ARG A 56 -0.78 22.68 1.06
N PRO A 57 -0.78 23.90 0.47
CA PRO A 57 -1.60 24.20 -0.71
C PRO A 57 -1.38 23.24 -1.88
N SER A 58 -0.16 22.70 -2.03
CA SER A 58 0.17 21.67 -3.02
C SER A 58 -0.63 20.38 -2.83
N VAL A 59 -0.77 19.89 -1.60
CA VAL A 59 -1.53 18.67 -1.26
C VAL A 59 -3.02 18.87 -1.52
N ARG A 60 -3.56 20.05 -1.21
CA ARG A 60 -4.97 20.37 -1.51
C ARG A 60 -5.23 20.41 -3.01
N GLU A 61 -4.34 21.04 -3.78
CA GLU A 61 -4.47 21.10 -5.24
C GLU A 61 -4.30 19.72 -5.89
N PHE A 62 -3.36 18.91 -5.37
CA PHE A 62 -3.17 17.52 -5.76
C PHE A 62 -4.49 16.72 -5.65
N TYR A 63 -5.11 16.72 -4.47
CA TYR A 63 -6.34 15.96 -4.25
C TYR A 63 -7.53 16.56 -5.00
N ARG A 64 -7.56 17.89 -5.23
CA ARG A 64 -8.57 18.51 -6.10
C ARG A 64 -8.48 17.97 -7.53
N LEU A 65 -7.26 17.84 -8.08
CA LEU A 65 -7.05 17.27 -9.42
C LEU A 65 -7.38 15.76 -9.44
N ASN A 66 -6.92 15.02 -8.44
CA ASN A 66 -7.19 13.58 -8.31
C ASN A 66 -8.71 13.32 -8.29
N HIS A 67 -9.45 13.91 -7.35
CA HIS A 67 -10.89 13.69 -7.23
C HIS A 67 -11.67 14.20 -8.44
N ARG A 68 -11.18 15.22 -9.15
CA ARG A 68 -11.84 15.74 -10.35
C ARG A 68 -11.71 14.82 -11.56
N TYR A 69 -10.56 14.16 -11.74
CA TYR A 69 -10.22 13.47 -12.98
C TYR A 69 -10.20 11.93 -12.89
N GLN A 70 -10.19 11.36 -11.69
CA GLN A 70 -10.37 9.91 -11.48
C GLN A 70 -11.83 9.52 -11.72
N THR A 71 -12.16 9.30 -13.00
CA THR A 71 -13.47 8.81 -13.46
C THR A 71 -13.40 7.33 -13.81
N VAL A 72 -14.57 6.68 -13.91
CA VAL A 72 -14.68 5.31 -14.42
C VAL A 72 -13.99 5.14 -15.78
N ASP A 73 -14.19 6.08 -16.70
CA ASP A 73 -13.61 6.02 -18.04
C ASP A 73 -12.09 6.28 -18.02
N PHE A 74 -11.63 7.20 -17.16
CA PHE A 74 -10.21 7.45 -16.97
C PHE A 74 -9.50 6.18 -16.48
N VAL A 75 -10.01 5.55 -15.41
CA VAL A 75 -9.42 4.33 -14.86
C VAL A 75 -9.38 3.22 -15.90
N ARG A 76 -10.48 2.97 -16.63
CA ARG A 76 -10.50 1.98 -17.72
C ARG A 76 -9.46 2.28 -18.80
N SER A 77 -9.29 3.55 -19.17
CA SER A 77 -8.30 3.95 -20.17
C SER A 77 -6.87 3.65 -19.70
N LYS A 78 -6.58 3.89 -18.42
CA LYS A 78 -5.28 3.61 -17.81
C LYS A 78 -4.99 2.12 -17.67
N HIS A 79 -6.00 1.33 -17.33
CA HIS A 79 -5.89 -0.12 -17.37
C HIS A 79 -5.49 -0.62 -18.77
N ALA A 80 -6.16 -0.12 -19.82
CA ALA A 80 -5.84 -0.48 -21.20
C ALA A 80 -4.44 -0.02 -21.62
N GLU A 81 -4.00 1.15 -21.14
CA GLU A 81 -2.70 1.73 -21.47
C GLU A 81 -1.53 0.97 -20.83
N PHE A 82 -1.61 0.66 -19.53
CA PHE A 82 -0.46 0.20 -18.75
C PHE A 82 -0.43 -1.29 -18.44
N LEU A 83 -1.57 -1.98 -18.36
CA LEU A 83 -1.61 -3.38 -17.91
C LEU A 83 -1.15 -4.39 -18.96
N THR A 84 -0.74 -3.93 -20.14
CA THR A 84 0.03 -4.74 -21.11
C THR A 84 1.47 -4.97 -20.67
N LEU A 85 1.97 -4.18 -19.71
CA LEU A 85 3.30 -4.23 -19.13
C LEU A 85 4.41 -4.22 -20.20
N SER A 86 4.28 -3.37 -21.21
CA SER A 86 5.15 -3.34 -22.39
C SER A 86 6.06 -2.13 -22.47
N ARG A 87 6.15 -1.31 -21.41
CA ARG A 87 6.93 -0.06 -21.42
C ARG A 87 8.41 -0.32 -21.21
N ARG A 88 8.76 -1.29 -20.35
CA ARG A 88 10.15 -1.61 -20.02
C ARG A 88 10.33 -3.06 -19.57
N SER A 89 11.54 -3.56 -19.70
CA SER A 89 11.98 -4.79 -19.02
C SER A 89 13.18 -4.49 -18.13
N MET A 90 13.01 -4.65 -16.83
CA MET A 90 14.02 -4.36 -15.80
C MET A 90 13.80 -5.23 -14.56
N GLY A 91 14.84 -5.38 -13.74
CA GLY A 91 14.75 -6.06 -12.44
C GLY A 91 14.15 -5.14 -11.37
N SER A 92 13.67 -5.67 -10.25
CA SER A 92 13.07 -4.86 -9.19
C SER A 92 14.04 -3.85 -8.58
N TRP A 93 15.31 -4.22 -8.39
CA TRP A 93 16.32 -3.28 -7.92
C TRP A 93 16.62 -2.15 -8.92
N GLU A 94 16.68 -2.47 -10.22
CA GLU A 94 16.81 -1.46 -11.27
C GLU A 94 15.58 -0.54 -11.32
N ALA A 95 14.39 -1.05 -11.01
CA ALA A 95 13.18 -0.25 -10.88
C ALA A 95 13.24 0.70 -9.68
N MET A 96 13.80 0.27 -8.55
CA MET A 96 14.07 1.15 -7.39
C MET A 96 15.04 2.28 -7.77
N GLU A 97 16.14 1.95 -8.47
CA GLU A 97 17.10 2.94 -8.97
C GLU A 97 16.46 3.90 -9.98
N TYR A 98 15.56 3.40 -10.82
CA TYR A 98 14.81 4.22 -11.77
C TYR A 98 13.83 5.16 -11.07
N LEU A 99 13.03 4.64 -10.12
CA LEU A 99 12.07 5.39 -9.33
C LEU A 99 12.73 6.51 -8.53
N ASN A 100 13.99 6.34 -8.12
CA ASN A 100 14.74 7.35 -7.37
C ASN A 100 14.95 8.70 -8.11
N GLN A 101 14.50 8.81 -9.36
CA GLN A 101 14.42 10.07 -10.11
C GLN A 101 13.16 10.89 -9.79
N LEU A 102 12.17 10.31 -9.11
CA LEU A 102 10.90 10.94 -8.74
C LEU A 102 11.00 11.64 -7.38
N VAL A 103 10.35 12.81 -7.29
CA VAL A 103 9.99 13.49 -6.04
C VAL A 103 8.46 13.40 -5.91
N ASP A 104 7.95 12.86 -4.79
CA ASP A 104 6.50 12.65 -4.56
C ASP A 104 5.87 13.89 -3.92
N ASP A 105 4.99 14.57 -4.66
CA ASP A 105 4.35 15.83 -4.25
C ASP A 105 3.12 15.62 -3.35
N SER A 106 2.66 14.38 -3.19
CA SER A 106 1.45 14.05 -2.42
C SER A 106 1.70 13.81 -0.94
N ASP A 107 2.93 13.42 -0.59
CA ASP A 107 3.31 13.06 0.77
C ASP A 107 3.45 14.31 1.67
N PRO A 108 2.62 14.45 2.72
CA PRO A 108 2.73 15.59 3.63
C PRO A 108 3.88 15.47 4.64
N ASP A 109 4.53 14.30 4.74
CA ASP A 109 5.37 13.93 5.88
C ASP A 109 6.86 14.32 5.67
N ILE A 110 7.61 13.69 4.74
CA ILE A 110 9.07 13.91 4.56
C ILE A 110 9.52 13.78 3.09
N ASP A 111 10.45 14.63 2.63
CA ASP A 111 11.09 14.57 1.30
C ASP A 111 12.29 13.59 1.30
N LEU A 112 12.00 12.30 1.16
CA LEU A 112 13.00 11.22 1.09
C LEU A 112 13.19 10.73 -0.35
N PRO A 113 14.42 10.35 -0.75
CA PRO A 113 14.60 9.60 -1.98
C PRO A 113 13.78 8.31 -1.92
N GLN A 114 13.11 7.98 -3.01
CA GLN A 114 12.17 6.86 -3.06
C GLN A 114 12.83 5.53 -2.66
N ILE A 115 14.09 5.30 -3.03
CA ILE A 115 14.80 4.08 -2.63
C ILE A 115 14.97 3.98 -1.11
N GLU A 116 15.12 5.09 -0.42
CA GLU A 116 15.26 5.10 1.04
C GLU A 116 13.93 4.86 1.73
N HIS A 117 12.81 5.39 1.19
CA HIS A 117 11.46 5.04 1.66
C HIS A 117 11.23 3.52 1.58
N LEU A 118 11.45 2.92 0.41
CA LEU A 118 11.29 1.48 0.21
C LEU A 118 12.14 0.64 1.19
N LEU A 119 13.39 1.07 1.42
CA LEU A 119 14.29 0.40 2.36
C LEU A 119 13.90 0.64 3.82
N GLN A 120 13.40 1.83 4.19
CA GLN A 120 12.92 2.11 5.55
C GLN A 120 11.73 1.22 5.90
N THR A 121 10.76 1.12 5.00
CA THR A 121 9.60 0.22 5.17
C THR A 121 10.06 -1.23 5.28
N ALA A 122 10.89 -1.71 4.36
CA ALA A 122 11.34 -3.09 4.34
C ALA A 122 12.23 -3.46 5.54
N GLU A 123 13.11 -2.56 6.00
CA GLU A 123 13.98 -2.81 7.16
C GLU A 123 13.18 -2.84 8.47
N ALA A 124 12.15 -2.01 8.60
CA ALA A 124 11.27 -2.03 9.77
C ALA A 124 10.49 -3.36 9.84
N ILE A 125 9.93 -3.80 8.71
CA ILE A 125 9.26 -5.11 8.59
C ILE A 125 10.23 -6.24 8.94
N ARG A 126 11.49 -6.16 8.45
CA ARG A 126 12.53 -7.16 8.73
C ARG A 126 12.92 -7.17 10.21
N ALA A 127 13.03 -6.00 10.85
CA ALA A 127 13.36 -5.87 12.26
C ALA A 127 12.31 -6.55 13.16
N ASP A 128 11.05 -6.53 12.75
CA ASP A 128 9.93 -7.18 13.44
C ASP A 128 9.84 -8.70 13.19
N GLY A 129 10.80 -9.28 12.45
CA GLY A 129 10.85 -10.72 12.19
C GLY A 129 9.73 -11.24 11.30
N ARG A 130 9.14 -10.38 10.47
CA ARG A 130 8.09 -10.74 9.50
C ARG A 130 8.65 -11.68 8.41
N PRO A 131 7.81 -12.49 7.76
CA PRO A 131 8.26 -13.42 6.73
C PRO A 131 8.80 -12.69 5.49
N ASP A 132 9.65 -13.37 4.73
CA ASP A 132 10.35 -12.84 3.55
C ASP A 132 9.42 -12.17 2.53
N TRP A 133 8.25 -12.77 2.26
CA TRP A 133 7.28 -12.20 1.31
C TRP A 133 6.69 -10.87 1.78
N PHE A 134 6.60 -10.64 3.10
CA PHE A 134 6.08 -9.41 3.68
C PHE A 134 7.15 -8.32 3.60
N ILE A 135 8.40 -8.67 3.93
CA ILE A 135 9.57 -7.79 3.75
C ILE A 135 9.64 -7.34 2.29
N LEU A 136 9.52 -8.29 1.35
CA LEU A 136 9.58 -8.00 -0.07
C LEU A 136 8.40 -7.15 -0.54
N ALA A 137 7.18 -7.40 -0.05
CA ALA A 137 6.03 -6.55 -0.35
C ALA A 137 6.29 -5.10 0.08
N GLY A 138 6.85 -4.89 1.28
CA GLY A 138 7.26 -3.56 1.74
C GLY A 138 8.36 -2.93 0.89
N LEU A 139 9.28 -3.71 0.34
CA LEU A 139 10.31 -3.20 -0.57
C LEU A 139 9.75 -2.74 -1.92
N VAL A 140 8.67 -3.35 -2.40
CA VAL A 140 8.18 -3.13 -3.79
C VAL A 140 6.86 -2.38 -3.90
N HIS A 141 6.15 -2.14 -2.79
CA HIS A 141 4.79 -1.57 -2.78
C HIS A 141 4.65 -0.31 -3.64
N ASP A 142 5.63 0.58 -3.54
CA ASP A 142 5.63 1.90 -4.19
C ASP A 142 6.31 1.91 -5.56
N LEU A 143 6.79 0.76 -6.07
CA LEU A 143 7.44 0.72 -7.39
C LEU A 143 6.49 1.05 -8.56
N GLY A 144 5.17 1.05 -8.32
CA GLY A 144 4.22 1.56 -9.31
C GLY A 144 4.31 3.06 -9.56
N LYS A 145 4.98 3.82 -8.69
CA LYS A 145 5.20 5.27 -8.87
C LYS A 145 6.04 5.61 -10.09
N ILE A 146 6.70 4.64 -10.72
CA ILE A 146 7.40 4.81 -12.00
C ILE A 146 6.49 5.32 -13.12
N LEU A 147 5.16 5.17 -13.00
CA LEU A 147 4.19 5.77 -13.93
C LEU A 147 4.40 7.29 -14.08
N CYS A 148 4.81 7.99 -13.01
CA CYS A 148 5.17 9.42 -13.07
C CYS A 148 6.33 9.69 -14.03
N LEU A 149 7.32 8.78 -14.07
CA LEU A 149 8.49 8.89 -14.95
C LEU A 149 8.14 8.60 -16.42
N TRP A 150 6.96 8.04 -16.68
CA TRP A 150 6.42 7.83 -18.03
C TRP A 150 5.43 8.91 -18.47
N GLY A 151 5.34 10.00 -17.71
CA GLY A 151 4.59 11.20 -18.09
C GLY A 151 3.19 11.28 -17.51
N ASP A 152 2.76 10.33 -16.68
CA ASP A 152 1.52 10.48 -15.92
C ASP A 152 1.69 11.55 -14.83
N ALA A 153 0.67 12.38 -14.68
CA ALA A 153 0.65 13.38 -13.63
C ALA A 153 0.57 12.69 -12.25
N GLN A 154 1.22 13.26 -11.23
CA GLN A 154 1.25 12.65 -9.90
C GLN A 154 -0.15 12.34 -9.34
N TRP A 155 -1.15 13.19 -9.58
CA TRP A 155 -2.53 12.96 -9.13
C TRP A 155 -3.14 11.67 -9.68
N ALA A 156 -2.63 11.15 -10.81
CA ALA A 156 -3.05 9.90 -11.43
C ALA A 156 -2.23 8.68 -10.98
N VAL A 157 -1.25 8.86 -10.09
CA VAL A 157 -0.27 7.82 -9.73
C VAL A 157 -0.20 7.62 -8.22
N VAL A 158 -0.04 8.68 -7.44
CA VAL A 158 0.18 8.63 -5.98
C VAL A 158 -1.10 9.04 -5.22
N GLY A 159 -1.01 9.06 -3.88
CA GLY A 159 -2.10 9.49 -2.99
C GLY A 159 -3.14 8.40 -2.67
N ASP A 160 -4.05 8.72 -1.76
CA ASP A 160 -5.11 7.80 -1.32
C ASP A 160 -6.01 7.37 -2.48
N THR A 161 -6.38 6.09 -2.50
CA THR A 161 -7.28 5.50 -3.50
C THR A 161 -8.70 5.30 -2.99
N PHE A 162 -9.67 5.25 -3.91
CA PHE A 162 -11.09 5.03 -3.61
C PHE A 162 -11.81 4.29 -4.74
N PRO A 163 -12.91 3.56 -4.46
CA PRO A 163 -13.74 2.97 -5.50
C PRO A 163 -14.34 4.05 -6.43
N VAL A 164 -14.19 3.87 -7.75
CA VAL A 164 -14.90 4.66 -8.77
C VAL A 164 -16.19 3.96 -9.19
N GLY A 165 -17.17 4.68 -9.75
CA GLY A 165 -18.39 4.07 -10.29
C GLY A 165 -19.46 3.68 -9.25
N CYS A 166 -19.29 4.11 -7.99
CA CYS A 166 -20.32 4.09 -6.96
C CYS A 166 -20.22 5.35 -6.10
N ARG A 167 -21.21 5.58 -5.22
CA ARG A 167 -21.25 6.79 -4.41
C ARG A 167 -20.00 6.88 -3.54
N TRP A 168 -19.28 7.99 -3.67
CA TRP A 168 -18.11 8.26 -2.85
C TRP A 168 -18.49 8.39 -1.37
N SER A 169 -17.67 7.80 -0.50
CA SER A 169 -17.81 7.95 0.95
C SER A 169 -17.37 9.34 1.40
N PRO A 170 -18.11 10.02 2.28
CA PRO A 170 -17.69 11.29 2.88
C PRO A 170 -16.47 11.16 3.81
N ARG A 171 -15.97 9.94 4.05
CA ARG A 171 -14.72 9.67 4.76
C ARG A 171 -13.48 9.75 3.86
N ILE A 172 -13.65 9.90 2.54
CA ILE A 172 -12.51 10.17 1.64
C ILE A 172 -11.97 11.57 1.96
N VAL A 173 -10.64 11.70 2.00
CA VAL A 173 -9.97 12.99 2.21
C VAL A 173 -10.43 14.01 1.17
N PHE A 174 -10.63 15.29 1.53
CA PHE A 174 -11.13 16.34 0.61
C PHE A 174 -12.34 15.93 -0.24
N TYR A 175 -13.31 15.22 0.35
CA TYR A 175 -14.52 14.74 -0.31
C TYR A 175 -15.27 15.83 -1.10
N GLU A 176 -15.24 17.08 -0.64
CA GLU A 176 -15.90 18.21 -1.32
C GLU A 176 -15.39 18.43 -2.75
N ALA A 177 -14.18 18.00 -3.09
CA ALA A 177 -13.61 18.12 -4.41
C ALA A 177 -14.31 17.23 -5.47
N PHE A 178 -15.04 16.19 -5.06
CA PHE A 178 -15.82 15.35 -5.98
C PHE A 178 -16.98 16.08 -6.67
N ALA A 179 -17.41 17.23 -6.15
CA ALA A 179 -18.44 18.06 -6.78
C ALA A 179 -18.07 18.49 -8.22
N ASP A 180 -16.77 18.54 -8.51
CA ASP A 180 -16.19 18.92 -9.80
C ASP A 180 -15.94 17.72 -10.73
N ASN A 181 -16.11 16.49 -10.25
CA ASN A 181 -15.91 15.28 -11.04
C ASN A 181 -17.12 15.04 -11.97
N PRO A 182 -16.94 14.80 -13.28
CA PRO A 182 -18.05 14.56 -14.19
C PRO A 182 -18.88 13.30 -13.85
N ASP A 183 -18.30 12.30 -13.18
CA ASP A 183 -19.03 11.11 -12.70
C ASP A 183 -20.09 11.47 -11.65
N HIS A 184 -19.99 12.65 -11.00
CA HIS A 184 -21.03 13.20 -10.11
C HIS A 184 -22.37 13.39 -10.84
N GLN A 185 -22.35 13.57 -12.17
CA GLN A 185 -23.55 13.74 -13.00
C GLN A 185 -24.15 12.41 -13.50
N VAL A 186 -23.49 11.28 -13.22
CA VAL A 186 -23.98 9.95 -13.62
C VAL A 186 -24.82 9.37 -12.49
N GLU A 187 -26.15 9.39 -12.65
CA GLU A 187 -27.12 8.98 -11.62
C GLU A 187 -26.81 7.58 -11.03
N LEU A 188 -26.44 6.62 -11.88
CA LEU A 188 -26.07 5.27 -11.43
C LEU A 188 -24.92 5.32 -10.42
N TYR A 189 -23.85 6.09 -10.70
CA TYR A 189 -22.67 6.17 -9.85
C TYR A 189 -22.95 6.91 -8.53
N GLN A 190 -24.09 7.62 -8.41
CA GLN A 190 -24.51 8.27 -7.17
C GLN A 190 -25.28 7.34 -6.23
N THR A 191 -25.56 6.11 -6.66
CA THR A 191 -26.16 5.07 -5.80
C THR A 191 -25.11 4.38 -4.94
N GLU A 192 -25.53 3.77 -3.83
CA GLU A 192 -24.64 3.11 -2.87
C GLU A 192 -23.70 2.08 -3.50
N ASN A 193 -24.20 1.29 -4.46
CA ASN A 193 -23.41 0.26 -5.13
C ASN A 193 -22.95 0.67 -6.53
N GLY A 194 -23.62 1.62 -7.17
CA GLY A 194 -23.34 2.02 -8.54
C GLY A 194 -23.24 0.84 -9.49
N ILE A 195 -22.07 0.64 -10.10
CA ILE A 195 -21.81 -0.46 -11.04
C ILE A 195 -21.58 -1.82 -10.37
N TYR A 196 -21.49 -1.87 -9.04
CA TYR A 196 -21.11 -3.06 -8.29
C TYR A 196 -22.32 -3.87 -7.80
N GLN A 197 -22.11 -5.16 -7.61
CA GLN A 197 -23.04 -6.00 -6.87
C GLN A 197 -22.75 -5.89 -5.37
N SER A 198 -23.78 -5.99 -4.53
CA SER A 198 -23.60 -6.05 -3.08
C SER A 198 -22.75 -7.26 -2.71
N GLY A 199 -21.73 -7.06 -1.86
CA GLY A 199 -20.80 -8.12 -1.46
C GLY A 199 -19.98 -8.75 -2.60
N CYS A 200 -19.71 -8.00 -3.68
CA CYS A 200 -18.89 -8.50 -4.80
C CYS A 200 -17.44 -8.86 -4.40
N GLY A 201 -16.94 -8.20 -3.36
CA GLY A 201 -15.60 -8.35 -2.83
C GLY A 201 -14.60 -7.34 -3.39
N LEU A 202 -13.50 -7.14 -2.67
CA LEU A 202 -12.44 -6.18 -3.02
C LEU A 202 -11.88 -6.38 -4.43
N ASP A 203 -11.72 -7.62 -4.86
CA ASP A 203 -11.14 -7.98 -6.15
C ASP A 203 -11.99 -7.52 -7.35
N GLN A 204 -13.27 -7.23 -7.13
CA GLN A 204 -14.21 -6.75 -8.12
C GLN A 204 -14.34 -5.22 -8.14
N LEU A 205 -13.73 -4.52 -7.17
CA LEU A 205 -13.74 -3.06 -7.13
C LEU A 205 -12.75 -2.48 -8.12
N MET A 206 -13.21 -1.51 -8.90
CA MET A 206 -12.33 -0.65 -9.67
C MET A 206 -11.99 0.55 -8.79
N LEU A 207 -10.76 0.57 -8.30
CA LEU A 207 -10.23 1.70 -7.54
C LEU A 207 -9.76 2.80 -8.50
N SER A 208 -9.68 4.04 -8.02
CA SER A 208 -8.96 5.12 -8.69
C SER A 208 -7.57 4.63 -9.13
N TRP A 209 -7.18 4.94 -10.36
CA TRP A 209 -5.94 4.45 -10.95
C TRP A 209 -4.73 5.01 -10.20
N GLY A 210 -3.70 4.17 -10.00
CA GLY A 210 -2.47 4.59 -9.36
C GLY A 210 -1.43 3.47 -9.25
N HIS A 211 -0.40 3.74 -8.46
CA HIS A 211 0.72 2.84 -8.21
C HIS A 211 0.29 1.49 -7.60
N ASP A 212 -0.71 1.45 -6.71
CA ASP A 212 -1.25 0.22 -6.12
C ASP A 212 -1.69 -0.82 -7.17
N GLU A 213 -2.64 -0.43 -8.04
CA GLU A 213 -3.23 -1.33 -9.03
C GLU A 213 -2.20 -1.77 -10.06
N TYR A 214 -1.39 -0.83 -10.53
CA TYR A 214 -0.34 -1.12 -11.49
C TYR A 214 0.71 -2.08 -10.89
N MET A 215 1.17 -1.82 -9.66
CA MET A 215 2.18 -2.65 -9.01
C MET A 215 1.63 -4.04 -8.66
N TYR A 216 0.35 -4.14 -8.28
CA TYR A 216 -0.34 -5.42 -8.15
C TYR A 216 -0.23 -6.24 -9.44
N HIS A 217 -0.53 -5.63 -10.59
CA HIS A 217 -0.44 -6.31 -11.88
C HIS A 217 0.98 -6.71 -12.28
N VAL A 218 2.00 -5.93 -11.90
CA VAL A 218 3.41 -6.29 -12.06
C VAL A 218 3.80 -7.49 -11.18
N ALA A 219 3.29 -7.56 -9.95
CA ALA A 219 3.70 -8.53 -8.95
C ALA A 219 2.87 -9.83 -8.89
N ARG A 220 1.66 -9.85 -9.46
CA ARG A 220 0.64 -10.91 -9.24
C ARG A 220 1.07 -12.34 -9.55
N ASP A 221 2.03 -12.51 -10.44
CA ASP A 221 2.53 -13.83 -10.84
C ASP A 221 3.72 -14.32 -9.97
N TYR A 222 4.18 -13.50 -9.02
CA TYR A 222 5.42 -13.72 -8.24
C TYR A 222 5.21 -13.73 -6.73
N LEU A 223 4.21 -12.99 -6.22
CA LEU A 223 3.98 -12.82 -4.78
C LEU A 223 2.70 -13.55 -4.31
N PRO A 224 2.65 -14.00 -3.04
CA PRO A 224 1.46 -14.65 -2.49
C PRO A 224 0.31 -13.66 -2.26
N SER A 225 -0.92 -14.18 -2.16
CA SER A 225 -2.14 -13.37 -2.01
C SER A 225 -2.09 -12.30 -0.90
N PRO A 226 -1.58 -12.56 0.33
CA PRO A 226 -1.45 -11.53 1.35
C PRO A 226 -0.53 -10.36 0.95
N ALA A 227 0.61 -10.65 0.32
CA ALA A 227 1.53 -9.64 -0.20
C ALA A 227 0.86 -8.77 -1.29
N LEU A 228 0.11 -9.42 -2.18
CA LEU A 228 -0.63 -8.74 -3.24
C LEU A 228 -1.75 -7.86 -2.69
N ALA A 229 -2.43 -8.28 -1.62
CA ALA A 229 -3.44 -7.46 -0.96
C ALA A 229 -2.82 -6.21 -0.32
N MET A 230 -1.66 -6.34 0.35
CA MET A 230 -0.91 -5.21 0.86
C MET A 230 -0.60 -4.22 -0.27
N ILE A 231 -0.01 -4.68 -1.37
CA ILE A 231 0.37 -3.81 -2.50
C ILE A 231 -0.87 -3.14 -3.13
N ARG A 232 -1.94 -3.89 -3.39
CA ARG A 232 -3.10 -3.40 -4.15
C ARG A 232 -4.00 -2.43 -3.36
N TYR A 233 -3.97 -2.48 -2.03
CA TYR A 233 -4.95 -1.79 -1.21
C TYR A 233 -4.34 -0.89 -0.12
N HIS A 234 -3.01 -0.74 -0.04
CA HIS A 234 -2.36 0.07 1.00
C HIS A 234 -2.68 1.57 0.93
N SER A 235 -3.04 2.09 -0.25
CA SER A 235 -3.50 3.46 -0.40
C SER A 235 -5.01 3.60 -0.19
N CYS A 236 -5.77 2.51 -0.03
CA CYS A 236 -7.23 2.56 0.06
C CYS A 236 -7.73 2.83 1.49
N TYR A 237 -7.26 3.92 2.07
CA TYR A 237 -7.60 4.39 3.43
C TYR A 237 -9.10 4.42 3.73
N PRO A 238 -9.98 4.82 2.79
CA PRO A 238 -11.42 4.74 3.00
C PRO A 238 -11.90 3.34 3.43
N ILE A 239 -11.26 2.27 2.94
CA ILE A 239 -11.63 0.89 3.29
C ILE A 239 -10.88 0.43 4.54
N HIS A 240 -9.55 0.38 4.51
CA HIS A 240 -8.77 -0.31 5.55
C HIS A 240 -8.64 0.48 6.86
N ARG A 241 -8.78 1.82 6.83
CA ARG A 241 -8.70 2.68 8.02
C ARG A 241 -10.07 3.21 8.44
N GLU A 242 -10.83 3.70 7.48
CA GLU A 242 -12.09 4.38 7.74
C GLU A 242 -13.30 3.44 7.74
N SER A 243 -13.12 2.15 7.45
CA SER A 243 -14.19 1.13 7.40
C SER A 243 -15.39 1.54 6.54
N ALA A 244 -15.14 2.27 5.44
CA ALA A 244 -16.14 2.56 4.42
C ALA A 244 -16.28 1.38 3.44
N TYR A 245 -17.35 1.40 2.64
CA TYR A 245 -17.62 0.42 1.58
C TYR A 245 -17.85 -1.03 2.05
N GLY A 246 -18.12 -1.26 3.34
CA GLY A 246 -18.40 -2.60 3.88
C GLY A 246 -19.53 -3.36 3.15
N HIS A 247 -20.48 -2.64 2.55
CA HIS A 247 -21.57 -3.20 1.75
C HIS A 247 -21.11 -3.85 0.43
N LEU A 248 -19.89 -3.56 -0.04
CA LEU A 248 -19.30 -4.18 -1.22
C LEU A 248 -18.36 -5.34 -0.89
N LEU A 249 -17.97 -5.49 0.37
CA LEU A 249 -16.98 -6.48 0.80
C LEU A 249 -17.63 -7.85 1.05
N LYS A 250 -16.87 -8.92 0.85
CA LYS A 250 -17.23 -10.29 1.24
C LYS A 250 -16.44 -10.72 2.46
N GLN A 251 -16.90 -11.78 3.15
CA GLN A 251 -16.28 -12.25 4.39
C GLN A 251 -14.77 -12.53 4.26
N GLN A 252 -14.33 -13.05 3.11
CA GLN A 252 -12.93 -13.37 2.87
C GLN A 252 -12.03 -12.12 2.77
N ASP A 253 -12.60 -10.95 2.47
CA ASP A 253 -11.84 -9.70 2.39
C ASP A 253 -11.36 -9.25 3.77
N ALA A 254 -12.06 -9.61 4.84
CA ALA A 254 -11.64 -9.28 6.21
C ALA A 254 -10.25 -9.86 6.52
N GLU A 255 -9.99 -11.10 6.10
CA GLU A 255 -8.67 -11.73 6.30
C GLU A 255 -7.57 -11.09 5.46
N LEU A 256 -7.90 -10.58 4.27
CA LEU A 256 -6.94 -9.83 3.45
C LEU A 256 -6.65 -8.45 4.04
N LEU A 257 -7.68 -7.74 4.49
CA LEU A 257 -7.55 -6.39 5.07
C LEU A 257 -6.73 -6.39 6.35
N LYS A 258 -6.74 -7.47 7.14
CA LYS A 258 -5.83 -7.65 8.28
C LYS A 258 -4.36 -7.43 7.89
N TRP A 259 -3.92 -8.00 6.77
CA TRP A 259 -2.55 -7.81 6.25
C TRP A 259 -2.31 -6.38 5.77
N VAL A 260 -3.31 -5.72 5.18
CA VAL A 260 -3.21 -4.33 4.72
C VAL A 260 -3.07 -3.37 5.90
N VAL A 261 -3.89 -3.55 6.94
CA VAL A 261 -3.82 -2.76 8.19
C VAL A 261 -2.47 -2.97 8.88
N ASP A 262 -2.04 -4.23 8.97
CA ASP A 262 -0.74 -4.57 9.55
C ASP A 262 0.43 -3.96 8.76
N PHE A 263 0.35 -3.95 7.42
CA PHE A 263 1.35 -3.29 6.58
C PHE A 263 1.38 -1.77 6.75
N ASN A 264 0.21 -1.12 6.88
CA ASN A 264 0.08 0.33 6.86
C ASN A 264 0.89 1.03 7.97
N GLN A 265 1.12 0.37 9.10
CA GLN A 265 1.95 0.92 10.16
C GLN A 265 3.41 1.11 9.71
N TYR A 266 3.92 0.20 8.86
CA TYR A 266 5.29 0.25 8.37
C TYR A 266 5.43 1.31 7.27
N ASP A 267 4.48 1.38 6.35
CA ASP A 267 4.48 2.41 5.31
C ASP A 267 4.39 3.82 5.92
N LEU A 268 3.49 4.02 6.89
CA LEU A 268 3.24 5.35 7.44
C LEU A 268 4.28 5.80 8.49
N TYR A 269 4.61 4.97 9.47
CA TYR A 269 5.33 5.40 10.68
C TYR A 269 6.84 5.17 10.64
N THR A 270 7.37 4.57 9.57
CA THR A 270 8.82 4.34 9.43
C THR A 270 9.54 5.47 8.72
N LYS A 271 8.77 6.39 8.11
CA LYS A 271 9.27 7.62 7.48
C LYS A 271 10.06 8.44 8.50
N ARG A 272 11.37 8.55 8.27
CA ARG A 272 12.29 9.29 9.16
C ARG A 272 13.41 9.96 8.38
N ASP A 273 13.93 11.06 8.91
CA ASP A 273 15.05 11.80 8.30
C ASP A 273 16.37 11.01 8.29
N GLN A 274 16.47 9.93 9.09
CA GLN A 274 17.66 9.10 9.14
C GLN A 274 17.85 8.34 7.82
N ARG A 275 18.96 8.66 7.15
CA ARG A 275 19.34 8.06 5.86
C ARG A 275 19.67 6.57 5.98
N MET A 276 19.36 5.81 4.93
CA MET A 276 19.64 4.38 4.85
C MET A 276 21.01 4.10 4.18
N ASP A 277 21.74 3.09 4.65
CA ASP A 277 22.93 2.58 3.96
C ASP A 277 22.53 1.69 2.77
N VAL A 278 22.12 2.33 1.68
CA VAL A 278 21.64 1.66 0.45
C VAL A 278 22.67 0.66 -0.07
N ALA A 279 23.96 1.00 -0.04
CA ALA A 279 25.02 0.14 -0.57
C ALA A 279 25.24 -1.09 0.31
N GLY A 280 25.20 -0.93 1.65
CA GLY A 280 25.30 -2.03 2.59
C GLY A 280 24.08 -2.96 2.58
N LEU A 281 22.88 -2.43 2.31
CA LEU A 281 21.63 -3.19 2.29
C LEU A 281 21.38 -3.93 0.96
N ARG A 282 21.93 -3.41 -0.15
CA ARG A 282 21.72 -3.95 -1.49
C ARG A 282 21.91 -5.47 -1.61
N PRO A 283 23.00 -6.09 -1.13
CA PRO A 283 23.22 -7.52 -1.32
C PRO A 283 22.11 -8.40 -0.69
N TYR A 284 21.58 -7.99 0.46
CA TYR A 284 20.49 -8.71 1.13
C TYR A 284 19.20 -8.63 0.31
N TYR A 285 18.85 -7.43 -0.17
CA TYR A 285 17.60 -7.22 -0.90
C TYR A 285 17.65 -7.76 -2.32
N GLU A 286 18.80 -7.74 -3.00
CA GLU A 286 18.97 -8.43 -4.29
C GLU A 286 18.80 -9.94 -4.15
N ASP A 287 19.32 -10.55 -3.07
CA ASP A 287 19.07 -11.97 -2.76
C ASP A 287 17.58 -12.25 -2.48
N LEU A 288 16.93 -11.42 -1.64
CA LEU A 288 15.50 -11.53 -1.37
C LEU A 288 14.65 -11.42 -2.65
N ILE A 289 14.94 -10.43 -3.51
CA ILE A 289 14.26 -10.25 -4.80
C ILE A 289 14.42 -11.51 -5.66
N ALA A 290 15.63 -12.06 -5.76
CA ALA A 290 15.93 -13.22 -6.60
C ALA A 290 15.20 -14.51 -6.17
N ARG A 291 14.72 -14.58 -4.92
CA ARG A 291 13.90 -15.71 -4.42
C ARG A 291 12.46 -15.70 -4.94
N TYR A 292 11.97 -14.56 -5.44
CA TYR A 292 10.56 -14.38 -5.85
C TYR A 292 10.42 -13.92 -7.31
N PHE A 293 11.26 -12.97 -7.74
CA PHE A 293 11.20 -12.40 -9.07
C PHE A 293 12.34 -12.94 -9.95
N PRO A 294 12.09 -13.18 -11.26
CA PRO A 294 13.17 -13.43 -12.20
C PRO A 294 14.05 -12.17 -12.35
N PRO A 295 15.27 -12.29 -12.92
CA PRO A 295 16.19 -11.16 -13.05
C PRO A 295 15.64 -9.95 -13.81
N LYS A 296 14.67 -10.18 -14.71
CA LYS A 296 13.96 -9.16 -15.47
C LYS A 296 12.47 -9.50 -15.48
N ILE A 297 11.64 -8.53 -15.14
CA ILE A 297 10.18 -8.59 -15.32
C ILE A 297 9.71 -7.52 -16.31
N LYS A 298 8.43 -7.61 -16.66
CA LYS A 298 7.75 -6.67 -17.54
C LYS A 298 7.09 -5.58 -16.71
N TRP A 299 7.32 -4.33 -17.11
CA TRP A 299 6.78 -3.11 -16.53
C TRP A 299 6.05 -2.35 -17.65
#